data_AF-A0A817M7Y4-F1
#
_entry.id   AF-A0A817M7Y4-F1
#
_cell.length_a   1.000
_cell.length_b   1.000
_cell.length_c   1.000
_cell.angle_alpha   90.00
_cell.angle_beta   90.00
_cell.angle_gamma   90.00
#
_symmetry.space_group_name_H-M   'P 1'
#
loop_
_entity.id
_entity.type
_entity.pdbx_description
1 polymer ?
#
loop_
_entity_poly.entity_id
_entity_poly.type
_entity_poly.pdbx_seq_one_letter_code
_entity_poly.pdbx_strand_id
1 'polypeptide(L)'
;MLNSHIKLLFYLLLTSSYINAFIPYPVIGDGAQTSDSITHTEITQAGFIRCLASFFYDTRIKPNNNNGNTINEQEYFTTEHTIDDLYKLAYPEYSQAQVELYSLPLKFILDLVMTEDALVDFNSNTKKLSAAHFDSEAFINGSRRILQLRQIVVNDTSTTNKDLTNARQSLGRLLHTLQDFYSHSNWIEMGKTYINNL
;
A
#
# COMPACT_ATOMS: atom_id res chain seq x y z
N MET A 1 -19.19 -0.97 22.84
CA MET A 1 -19.17 -1.62 21.51
C MET A 1 -17.98 -1.10 20.69
N LEU A 2 -16.75 -1.44 21.09
CA LEU A 2 -15.51 -0.87 20.51
C LEU A 2 -14.55 -1.96 19.94
N ASN A 3 -15.01 -3.20 19.83
CA ASN A 3 -14.18 -4.37 19.46
C ASN A 3 -14.30 -4.79 17.99
N SER A 4 -15.10 -4.08 17.19
CA SER A 4 -15.36 -4.38 15.78
C SER A 4 -14.54 -3.52 14.80
N HIS A 5 -14.05 -2.34 15.22
CA HIS A 5 -13.35 -1.41 14.34
C HIS A 5 -11.87 -1.75 14.10
N ILE A 6 -11.22 -2.46 15.02
CA ILE A 6 -9.81 -2.89 14.89
C ILE A 6 -9.66 -4.09 13.95
N LYS A 7 -10.71 -4.89 13.76
CA LYS A 7 -10.73 -5.99 12.79
C LYS A 7 -10.91 -5.52 11.34
N LEU A 8 -11.42 -4.31 11.13
CA LEU A 8 -11.77 -3.77 9.81
C LEU A 8 -10.56 -3.18 9.07
N LEU A 9 -9.63 -2.54 9.79
CA LEU A 9 -8.34 -2.13 9.22
C LEU A 9 -7.46 -3.33 8.84
N PHE A 10 -7.70 -4.47 9.48
CA PHE A 10 -6.97 -5.71 9.26
C PHE A 10 -7.40 -6.50 8.02
N TYR A 11 -8.65 -6.33 7.59
CA TYR A 11 -9.12 -6.90 6.32
C TYR A 11 -8.66 -6.08 5.11
N LEU A 12 -8.28 -4.82 5.32
CA LEU A 12 -8.01 -3.90 4.24
C LEU A 12 -6.62 -4.02 3.60
N LEU A 13 -5.68 -4.64 4.30
CA LEU A 13 -4.33 -4.86 3.79
C LEU A 13 -4.08 -6.31 3.35
N LEU A 14 -5.06 -7.22 3.46
CA LEU A 14 -4.84 -8.65 3.25
C LEU A 14 -5.91 -9.42 2.45
N THR A 15 -6.85 -8.76 1.76
CA THR A 15 -7.75 -9.42 0.79
C THR A 15 -7.50 -8.95 -0.65
N SER A 16 -6.55 -9.61 -1.30
CA SER A 16 -6.71 -10.32 -2.58
C SER A 16 -7.59 -9.78 -3.74
N SER A 17 -7.92 -8.49 -3.85
CA SER A 17 -8.73 -8.01 -4.98
C SER A 17 -8.39 -6.65 -5.58
N TYR A 18 -7.24 -6.05 -5.27
CA TYR A 18 -6.82 -4.81 -5.94
C TYR A 18 -5.43 -4.95 -6.53
N ILE A 19 -5.37 -5.62 -7.69
CA ILE A 19 -4.25 -5.57 -8.64
C ILE A 19 -4.00 -4.11 -9.12
N ASN A 20 -4.95 -3.20 -8.86
CA ASN A 20 -4.85 -1.76 -9.15
C ASN A 20 -3.93 -0.98 -8.18
N ALA A 21 -3.39 -1.59 -7.11
CA ALA A 21 -2.37 -0.94 -6.29
C ALA A 21 -1.03 -0.83 -7.03
N PHE A 22 -0.84 -1.65 -8.07
CA PHE A 22 0.29 -1.63 -8.99
C PHE A 22 -0.23 -1.27 -10.39
N ILE A 23 -0.61 -0.01 -10.58
CA ILE A 23 -0.80 0.51 -11.95
C ILE A 23 0.61 0.79 -12.48
N PRO A 24 1.17 0.00 -13.41
CA PRO A 24 2.31 0.46 -14.19
C PRO A 24 1.92 1.77 -14.89
N TYR A 25 2.90 2.59 -15.23
CA TYR A 25 2.71 4.01 -15.53
C TYR A 25 1.91 4.41 -16.81
N PRO A 26 1.35 3.58 -17.74
CA PRO A 26 0.71 4.17 -18.91
C PRO A 26 -0.71 4.74 -18.68
N VAL A 27 -1.11 5.06 -17.44
CA VAL A 27 -2.42 5.68 -17.13
C VAL A 27 -2.31 7.08 -16.50
N ILE A 28 -1.16 7.74 -16.62
CA ILE A 28 -1.04 9.19 -16.38
C ILE A 28 -0.83 9.87 -17.73
N GLY A 29 -1.64 10.88 -18.01
CA GLY A 29 -1.90 11.48 -19.31
C GLY A 29 -0.70 11.71 -20.24
N ASP A 30 -1.00 11.47 -21.51
CA ASP A 30 -0.31 11.97 -22.70
C ASP A 30 0.41 13.32 -22.50
N GLY A 31 1.71 13.35 -22.78
CA GLY A 31 2.37 14.57 -23.25
C GLY A 31 3.37 15.29 -22.36
N ALA A 32 3.85 14.73 -21.24
CA ALA A 32 4.96 15.32 -20.49
C ALA A 32 6.22 14.45 -20.57
N GLN A 33 7.22 14.91 -21.30
CA GLN A 33 8.59 14.45 -21.08
C GLN A 33 9.02 14.83 -19.66
N THR A 34 9.27 13.88 -18.79
CA THR A 34 10.17 14.08 -17.64
C THR A 34 11.05 12.85 -17.44
N SER A 35 12.31 13.13 -17.17
CA SER A 35 13.38 12.19 -16.85
C SER A 35 13.31 11.66 -15.42
N ASP A 36 12.11 11.56 -14.82
CA ASP A 36 11.95 11.27 -13.40
C ASP A 36 11.44 9.84 -13.20
N SER A 37 12.36 8.93 -12.89
CA SER A 37 12.00 7.58 -12.43
C SER A 37 11.24 7.68 -11.13
N ILE A 38 10.01 7.14 -11.09
CA ILE A 38 9.24 7.03 -9.85
C ILE A 38 9.95 6.02 -8.93
N THR A 39 10.15 6.40 -7.67
CA THR A 39 10.77 5.57 -6.65
C THR A 39 9.81 4.53 -6.07
N HIS A 40 10.36 3.45 -5.52
CA HIS A 40 9.60 2.43 -4.79
C HIS A 40 8.74 3.03 -3.66
N THR A 41 9.27 4.01 -2.95
CA THR A 41 8.56 4.71 -1.86
C THR A 41 7.39 5.55 -2.36
N GLU A 42 7.51 6.22 -3.51
CA GLU A 42 6.39 6.97 -4.13
C GLU A 42 5.27 6.03 -4.58
N ILE A 43 5.61 4.87 -5.17
CA ILE A 43 4.62 3.84 -5.52
C ILE A 43 3.93 3.33 -4.25
N THR A 44 4.70 3.05 -3.20
CA THR A 44 4.19 2.59 -1.90
C THR A 44 3.26 3.63 -1.26
N GLN A 45 3.61 4.92 -1.31
CA GLN A 45 2.77 6.01 -0.82
C GLN A 45 1.45 6.11 -1.58
N ALA A 46 1.51 6.14 -2.91
CA ALA A 46 0.32 6.22 -3.75
C ALA A 46 -0.61 5.01 -3.52
N GLY A 47 -0.06 3.81 -3.42
CA GLY A 47 -0.81 2.59 -3.12
C GLY A 47 -1.49 2.64 -1.76
N PHE A 48 -0.80 3.10 -0.71
CA PHE A 48 -1.36 3.24 0.62
C PHE A 48 -2.53 4.22 0.66
N ILE A 49 -2.36 5.41 0.06
CA ILE A 49 -3.38 6.45 0.01
C ILE A 49 -4.61 5.97 -0.76
N ARG A 50 -4.44 5.29 -1.90
CA ARG A 50 -5.56 4.72 -2.68
C ARG A 50 -6.33 3.64 -1.93
N CYS A 51 -5.63 2.78 -1.18
CA CYS A 51 -6.27 1.80 -0.31
C CYS A 51 -7.07 2.48 0.81
N LEU A 52 -6.50 3.51 1.45
CA LEU A 52 -7.20 4.27 2.48
C LEU A 52 -8.42 5.02 1.94
N ALA A 53 -8.29 5.62 0.76
CA ALA A 53 -9.39 6.29 0.08
C ALA A 53 -10.53 5.31 -0.19
N SER A 54 -10.22 4.13 -0.74
CA SER A 54 -11.22 3.07 -0.97
C SER A 54 -11.93 2.65 0.31
N PHE A 55 -11.19 2.49 1.41
CA PHE A 55 -11.79 2.16 2.71
C PHE A 55 -12.77 3.21 3.22
N PHE A 56 -12.36 4.47 3.24
CA PHE A 56 -13.23 5.55 3.71
C PHE A 56 -14.40 5.78 2.77
N TYR A 57 -14.20 5.58 1.46
CA TYR A 57 -15.29 5.60 0.50
C TYR A 57 -16.37 4.57 0.87
N ASP A 58 -15.99 3.31 1.00
CA ASP A 58 -16.94 2.22 1.25
C ASP A 58 -17.58 2.28 2.64
N THR A 59 -16.81 2.67 3.66
CA THR A 59 -17.27 2.57 5.06
C THR A 59 -17.92 3.83 5.60
N ARG A 60 -17.65 5.00 5.02
CA ARG A 60 -18.11 6.30 5.53
C ARG A 60 -18.81 7.13 4.47
N ILE A 61 -18.19 7.33 3.30
CA ILE A 61 -18.69 8.29 2.30
C ILE A 61 -19.91 7.72 1.56
N LYS A 62 -19.79 6.56 0.91
CA LYS A 62 -20.86 5.94 0.13
C LYS A 62 -22.16 5.73 0.94
N PRO A 63 -22.12 5.26 2.21
CA PRO A 63 -23.33 5.18 3.03
C PRO A 63 -23.97 6.55 3.32
N ASN A 64 -23.15 7.59 3.54
CA ASN A 64 -23.62 8.93 3.89
C ASN A 64 -23.99 9.79 2.67
N ASN A 65 -23.50 9.45 1.47
CA ASN A 65 -23.82 10.16 0.23
C ASN A 65 -25.33 10.17 -0.08
N ASN A 66 -26.09 9.21 0.45
CA ASN A 66 -27.55 9.15 0.32
C ASN A 66 -28.29 10.20 1.18
N ASN A 67 -27.59 10.95 2.04
CA ASN A 67 -28.17 11.88 3.02
C ASN A 67 -27.94 13.37 2.68
N GLY A 68 -27.61 13.70 1.42
CA GLY A 68 -27.61 15.08 0.91
C GLY A 68 -26.25 15.74 0.68
N ASN A 69 -25.14 15.13 1.12
CA ASN A 69 -23.78 15.51 0.70
C ASN A 69 -23.29 14.50 -0.33
N THR A 70 -23.34 14.83 -1.62
CA THR A 70 -22.96 13.89 -2.69
C THR A 70 -21.51 14.12 -3.10
N ILE A 71 -20.59 13.25 -2.67
CA ILE A 71 -19.23 13.20 -3.25
C ILE A 71 -19.28 12.43 -4.58
N ASN A 72 -18.78 13.03 -5.66
CA ASN A 72 -18.64 12.38 -6.96
C ASN A 72 -17.57 11.27 -6.87
N GLU A 73 -17.96 10.03 -7.18
CA GLU A 73 -17.08 8.86 -7.07
C GLU A 73 -15.88 8.94 -8.02
N GLN A 74 -16.10 9.35 -9.26
CA GLN A 74 -15.03 9.46 -10.25
C GLN A 74 -14.00 10.50 -9.82
N GLU A 75 -14.48 11.69 -9.44
CA GLU A 75 -13.62 12.78 -8.97
C GLU A 75 -12.84 12.38 -7.71
N TYR A 76 -13.49 11.67 -6.77
CA TYR A 76 -12.87 11.18 -5.55
C TYR A 76 -11.68 10.26 -5.84
N PHE A 77 -11.82 9.32 -6.78
CA PHE A 77 -10.75 8.37 -7.10
C PHE A 77 -9.70 8.89 -8.09
N THR A 78 -9.97 9.99 -8.82
CA THR A 78 -8.99 10.63 -9.71
C THR A 78 -8.19 11.74 -9.04
N THR A 79 -8.66 12.28 -7.92
CA THR A 79 -7.98 13.36 -7.19
C THR A 79 -6.83 12.80 -6.34
N GLU A 80 -5.71 13.52 -6.29
CA GLU A 80 -4.65 13.24 -5.33
C GLU A 80 -5.05 13.74 -3.93
N HIS A 81 -5.04 12.84 -2.96
CA HIS A 81 -5.40 13.14 -1.58
C HIS A 81 -4.22 12.96 -0.65
N THR A 82 -4.12 13.81 0.38
CA THR A 82 -3.36 13.49 1.57
C THR A 82 -4.20 12.64 2.53
N ILE A 83 -3.57 12.03 3.55
CA ILE A 83 -4.31 11.34 4.60
C ILE A 83 -5.28 12.31 5.30
N ASP A 84 -4.90 13.57 5.50
CA ASP A 84 -5.77 14.57 6.15
C ASP A 84 -6.99 14.90 5.30
N ASP A 85 -6.82 15.04 3.99
CA ASP A 85 -7.92 15.26 3.05
C ASP A 85 -8.93 14.10 3.13
N LEU A 86 -8.43 12.86 3.15
CA LEU A 86 -9.26 11.66 3.29
C LEU A 86 -10.03 11.63 4.61
N TYR A 87 -9.41 12.02 5.74
CA TYR A 87 -10.11 12.13 7.02
C TYR A 87 -11.18 13.22 7.00
N LYS A 88 -10.88 14.38 6.41
CA LYS A 88 -11.81 15.50 6.32
C LYS A 88 -13.03 15.16 5.47
N LEU A 89 -12.84 14.42 4.38
CA LEU A 89 -13.94 13.93 3.54
C LEU A 89 -14.77 12.85 4.25
N ALA A 90 -14.12 11.94 4.99
CA ALA A 90 -14.78 10.84 5.68
C ALA A 90 -15.51 11.26 6.97
N TYR A 91 -15.05 12.33 7.63
CA TYR A 91 -15.52 12.85 8.92
C TYR A 91 -15.69 14.38 8.86
N PRO A 92 -16.67 14.90 8.09
CA PRO A 92 -16.85 16.35 7.91
C PRO A 92 -17.18 17.09 9.22
N GLU A 93 -17.58 16.38 10.27
CA GLU A 93 -17.83 16.93 11.61
C GLU A 93 -16.55 17.21 12.43
N TYR A 94 -15.39 16.72 11.99
CA TYR A 94 -14.13 16.94 12.69
C TYR A 94 -13.57 18.34 12.43
N SER A 95 -13.11 19.00 13.50
CA SER A 95 -12.28 20.19 13.40
C SER A 95 -10.90 19.86 12.81
N GLN A 96 -10.18 20.87 12.32
CA GLN A 96 -8.83 20.72 11.79
C GLN A 96 -7.87 20.02 12.79
N ALA A 97 -7.92 20.41 14.07
CA ALA A 97 -7.11 19.80 15.12
C ALA A 97 -7.45 18.32 15.36
N GLN A 98 -8.72 17.94 15.20
CA GLN A 98 -9.13 16.54 15.30
C GLN A 98 -8.64 15.72 14.10
N VAL A 99 -8.72 16.27 12.88
CA VAL A 99 -8.18 15.61 11.68
C VAL A 99 -6.69 15.33 11.85
N GLU A 100 -5.90 16.34 12.24
CA GLU A 100 -4.46 16.20 12.48
C GLU A 100 -4.14 15.15 13.55
N LEU A 101 -4.88 15.15 14.66
CA LEU A 101 -4.70 14.20 15.74
C LEU A 101 -5.03 12.76 15.31
N TYR A 102 -6.14 12.57 14.60
CA TYR A 102 -6.63 11.22 14.25
C TYR A 102 -5.94 10.61 13.03
N SER A 103 -5.36 11.43 12.14
CA SER A 103 -4.59 10.97 10.99
C SER A 103 -3.15 10.60 11.35
N LEU A 104 -2.61 11.14 12.44
CA LEU A 104 -1.22 10.94 12.87
C LEU A 104 -0.79 9.46 12.93
N PRO A 105 -1.60 8.52 13.46
CA PRO A 105 -1.21 7.11 13.45
C PRO A 105 -1.05 6.53 12.05
N LEU A 106 -1.87 6.92 11.07
CA LEU A 106 -1.74 6.43 9.69
C LEU A 106 -0.54 7.03 8.99
N LYS A 107 -0.23 8.32 9.23
CA LYS A 107 0.99 8.96 8.73
C LYS A 107 2.24 8.24 9.25
N PHE A 108 2.30 7.96 10.55
CA PHE A 108 3.40 7.19 11.14
C PHE A 108 3.54 5.78 10.56
N ILE A 109 2.41 5.10 10.29
CA ILE A 109 2.41 3.78 9.66
C ILE A 109 2.97 3.88 8.23
N LEU A 110 2.52 4.86 7.45
CA LEU A 110 2.99 5.09 6.09
C LEU A 110 4.49 5.38 6.08
N ASP A 111 4.97 6.29 6.93
CA ASP A 111 6.39 6.64 7.05
C ASP A 111 7.25 5.40 7.37
N LEU A 112 6.80 4.56 8.30
CA LEU A 112 7.51 3.33 8.65
C LEU A 112 7.57 2.34 7.48
N VAL A 113 6.46 2.14 6.77
CA VAL A 113 6.41 1.21 5.63
C VAL A 113 7.31 1.73 4.50
N MET A 114 7.24 3.03 4.16
CA MET A 114 8.12 3.66 3.16
C MET A 114 9.59 3.62 3.57
N THR A 115 9.90 3.79 4.87
CA THR A 115 11.27 3.67 5.36
C THR A 115 11.82 2.27 5.15
N GLU A 116 11.04 1.24 5.47
CA GLU A 116 11.48 -0.15 5.36
C GLU A 116 11.48 -0.68 3.93
N ASP A 117 10.68 -0.08 3.06
CA ASP A 117 10.74 -0.19 1.60
C ASP A 117 12.09 0.34 1.10
N ALA A 118 12.38 1.63 1.31
CA ALA A 118 13.66 2.24 0.90
C ALA A 118 14.88 1.54 1.51
N LEU A 119 14.82 1.10 2.76
CA LEU A 119 15.95 0.45 3.44
C LEU A 119 16.41 -0.84 2.76
N VAL A 120 15.60 -1.46 1.90
CA VAL A 120 16.05 -2.64 1.14
C VAL A 120 17.29 -2.32 0.29
N ASP A 121 17.36 -1.11 -0.29
CA ASP A 121 18.49 -0.64 -1.11
C ASP A 121 19.74 -0.25 -0.29
N PHE A 122 19.58 0.07 1.00
CA PHE A 122 20.66 0.61 1.83
C PHE A 122 21.17 -0.37 2.89
N ASN A 123 20.33 -1.29 3.35
CA ASN A 123 20.67 -2.23 4.41
C ASN A 123 21.74 -3.23 3.92
N SER A 124 22.77 -3.47 4.74
CA SER A 124 23.91 -4.32 4.37
C SER A 124 23.53 -5.74 3.98
N ASN A 125 22.42 -6.26 4.51
CA ASN A 125 21.97 -7.63 4.27
C ASN A 125 21.12 -7.76 2.99
N THR A 126 20.53 -6.67 2.50
CA THR A 126 19.60 -6.71 1.37
C THR A 126 20.10 -5.96 0.14
N LYS A 127 20.91 -4.91 0.28
CA LYS A 127 21.36 -4.06 -0.83
C LYS A 127 22.13 -4.75 -1.96
N LYS A 128 22.62 -5.97 -1.72
CA LYS A 128 23.31 -6.82 -2.72
C LYS A 128 22.66 -8.20 -2.82
N LEU A 129 21.49 -8.37 -2.24
CA LEU A 129 20.76 -9.62 -2.25
C LEU A 129 19.91 -9.67 -3.51
N SER A 130 20.33 -10.43 -4.51
CA SER A 130 19.58 -10.58 -5.77
C SER A 130 18.12 -11.00 -5.57
N ALA A 131 17.82 -11.78 -4.52
CA ALA A 131 16.46 -12.16 -4.17
C ALA A 131 15.59 -10.99 -3.67
N ALA A 132 16.17 -9.92 -3.14
CA ALA A 132 15.44 -8.70 -2.77
C ALA A 132 15.17 -7.81 -3.98
N HIS A 133 16.04 -7.87 -5.00
CA HIS A 133 16.00 -6.98 -6.17
C HIS A 133 15.53 -7.65 -7.47
N PHE A 134 15.23 -8.94 -7.43
CA PHE A 134 14.91 -9.74 -8.63
C PHE A 134 15.93 -9.61 -9.77
N ASP A 135 17.19 -9.27 -9.44
CA ASP A 135 18.29 -9.25 -10.39
C ASP A 135 18.96 -10.62 -10.51
N SER A 136 19.92 -10.74 -11.42
CA SER A 136 20.75 -11.94 -11.58
C SER A 136 19.94 -13.23 -11.73
N GLU A 137 18.76 -13.13 -12.36
CA GLU A 137 17.81 -14.23 -12.58
C GLU A 137 17.37 -14.95 -11.29
N ALA A 138 17.43 -14.28 -10.14
CA ALA A 138 17.14 -14.87 -8.83
C ALA A 138 15.63 -15.13 -8.56
N PHE A 139 14.82 -15.41 -9.58
CA PHE A 139 13.36 -15.51 -9.52
C PHE A 139 12.85 -16.51 -8.47
N ILE A 140 13.47 -17.68 -8.36
CA ILE A 140 13.07 -18.70 -7.36
C ILE A 140 13.29 -18.16 -5.94
N ASN A 141 14.47 -17.58 -5.69
CA ASN A 141 14.83 -17.07 -4.37
C ASN A 141 14.03 -15.81 -4.02
N GLY A 142 13.78 -14.92 -4.99
CA GLY A 142 12.93 -13.75 -4.82
C GLY A 142 11.48 -14.12 -4.55
N SER A 143 10.93 -15.11 -5.28
CA SER A 143 9.57 -15.61 -5.01
C SER A 143 9.46 -16.20 -3.62
N ARG A 144 10.46 -16.98 -3.17
CA ARG A 144 10.53 -17.50 -1.80
C ARG A 144 10.56 -16.37 -0.76
N ARG A 145 11.34 -15.31 -1.01
CA ARG A 145 11.41 -14.13 -0.15
C ARG A 145 10.05 -13.44 -0.01
N ILE A 146 9.34 -13.24 -1.12
CA ILE A 146 7.97 -12.68 -1.13
C ILE A 146 7.05 -13.53 -0.22
N LEU A 147 7.05 -14.85 -0.41
CA LEU A 147 6.19 -15.75 0.37
C LEU A 147 6.54 -15.73 1.87
N GLN A 148 7.83 -15.68 2.21
CA GLN A 148 8.29 -15.59 3.59
C GLN A 148 7.87 -14.28 4.27
N LEU A 149 8.11 -13.13 3.61
CA LEU A 149 7.71 -11.82 4.14
C LEU A 149 6.19 -11.73 4.28
N ARG A 150 5.43 -12.21 3.29
CA ARG A 150 3.97 -12.30 3.36
C ARG A 150 3.51 -13.15 4.54
N GLN A 151 4.17 -14.28 4.80
CA GLN A 151 3.83 -15.14 5.94
C GLN A 151 4.07 -14.44 7.27
N ILE A 152 5.16 -13.67 7.41
CA ILE A 152 5.42 -12.86 8.61
C ILE A 152 4.32 -11.83 8.80
N VAL A 153 3.98 -11.08 7.76
CA VAL A 153 2.88 -10.10 7.79
C VAL A 153 1.59 -10.78 8.24
N VAL A 154 1.16 -11.87 7.62
CA VAL A 154 -0.09 -12.57 7.99
C VAL A 154 -0.05 -13.11 9.42
N ASN A 155 1.08 -13.68 9.85
CA ASN A 155 1.19 -14.25 11.19
C ASN A 155 1.09 -13.18 12.26
N ASP A 156 1.92 -12.14 12.18
CA ASP A 156 1.98 -11.08 13.19
C ASP A 156 0.65 -10.36 13.35
N THR A 157 -0.06 -10.21 12.23
CA THR A 157 -1.36 -9.55 12.16
C THR A 157 -2.52 -10.40 12.65
N SER A 158 -2.36 -11.73 12.64
CA SER A 158 -3.35 -12.68 13.18
C SER A 158 -3.25 -12.87 14.70
N THR A 159 -2.16 -12.41 15.33
CA THR A 159 -1.98 -12.53 16.78
C THR A 159 -2.86 -11.54 17.54
N THR A 160 -3.12 -11.82 18.83
CA THR A 160 -3.78 -10.86 19.73
C THR A 160 -2.82 -9.75 20.20
N ASN A 161 -1.58 -9.73 19.71
CA ASN A 161 -0.63 -8.68 20.02
C ASN A 161 -1.10 -7.36 19.43
N LYS A 162 -0.94 -6.27 20.19
CA LYS A 162 -1.27 -4.92 19.73
C LYS A 162 -0.10 -4.28 18.97
N ASP A 163 1.11 -4.78 19.17
CA ASP A 163 2.28 -4.30 18.46
C ASP A 163 2.40 -4.99 17.10
N LEU A 164 2.26 -4.19 16.04
CA LEU A 164 2.33 -4.61 14.65
C LEU A 164 3.58 -4.06 13.94
N THR A 165 4.59 -3.64 14.71
CA THR A 165 5.80 -3.03 14.16
C THR A 165 6.50 -3.98 13.20
N ASN A 166 6.74 -5.24 13.59
CA ASN A 166 7.40 -6.22 12.72
C ASN A 166 6.59 -6.53 11.45
N ALA A 167 5.24 -6.54 11.54
CA ALA A 167 4.37 -6.67 10.37
C ALA A 167 4.53 -5.50 9.40
N ARG A 168 4.56 -4.26 9.90
CA ARG A 168 4.73 -3.06 9.07
C ARG A 168 6.11 -3.00 8.42
N GLN A 169 7.17 -3.36 9.15
CA GLN A 169 8.52 -3.44 8.61
C GLN A 169 8.63 -4.52 7.53
N SER A 170 8.04 -5.69 7.77
CA SER A 170 8.00 -6.78 6.79
C SER A 170 7.17 -6.42 5.56
N LEU A 171 6.11 -5.61 5.72
CA LEU A 171 5.32 -5.10 4.62
C LEU A 171 6.12 -4.16 3.73
N GLY A 172 6.88 -3.20 4.27
CA GLY A 172 7.73 -2.32 3.45
C GLY A 172 8.73 -3.10 2.61
N ARG A 173 9.44 -4.06 3.23
CA ARG A 173 10.38 -4.95 2.53
C ARG A 173 9.72 -5.83 1.48
N LEU A 174 8.49 -6.27 1.74
CA LEU A 174 7.69 -7.05 0.80
C LEU A 174 7.29 -6.21 -0.42
N LEU A 175 6.86 -4.97 -0.20
CA LEU A 175 6.47 -4.05 -1.28
C LEU A 175 7.64 -3.75 -2.20
N HIS A 176 8.80 -3.38 -1.65
CA HIS A 176 10.04 -3.22 -2.45
C HIS A 176 10.31 -4.45 -3.32
N THR A 177 10.34 -5.64 -2.70
CA THR A 177 10.66 -6.88 -3.42
C THR A 177 9.60 -7.22 -4.49
N LEU A 178 8.33 -6.85 -4.28
CA LEU A 178 7.27 -7.00 -5.29
C LEU A 178 7.39 -6.00 -6.43
N GLN A 179 7.78 -4.76 -6.13
CA GLN A 179 7.99 -3.74 -7.16
C GLN A 179 9.17 -4.12 -8.06
N ASP A 180 10.29 -4.58 -7.48
CA ASP A 180 11.43 -5.11 -8.23
C ASP A 180 11.06 -6.35 -9.06
N PHE A 181 10.16 -7.21 -8.58
CA PHE A 181 9.63 -8.31 -9.39
C PHE A 181 8.92 -7.82 -10.64
N TYR A 182 8.03 -6.83 -10.51
CA TYR A 182 7.26 -6.33 -11.65
C TYR A 182 8.08 -5.44 -12.59
N SER A 183 9.13 -4.77 -12.10
CA SER A 183 10.05 -3.99 -12.96
C SER A 183 11.04 -4.87 -13.72
N HIS A 184 11.42 -6.03 -13.17
CA HIS A 184 12.41 -6.94 -13.75
C HIS A 184 11.81 -8.22 -14.36
N SER A 185 10.49 -8.30 -14.53
CA SER A 185 9.83 -9.44 -15.17
C SER A 185 8.83 -9.01 -16.23
N ASN A 186 8.56 -9.92 -17.17
CA ASN A 186 7.46 -9.81 -18.12
C ASN A 186 6.20 -10.56 -17.64
N TRP A 187 6.01 -10.67 -16.31
CA TRP A 187 5.00 -11.55 -15.71
C TRP A 187 3.58 -11.17 -16.15
N ILE A 188 3.29 -9.87 -16.21
CA ILE A 188 1.98 -9.35 -16.62
C ILE A 188 1.77 -9.51 -18.12
N GLU A 189 2.81 -9.26 -18.93
CA GLU A 189 2.79 -9.42 -20.39
C GLU A 189 2.56 -10.89 -20.80
N MET A 190 2.97 -11.83 -19.94
CA MET A 190 2.69 -13.26 -20.10
C MET A 190 1.26 -13.66 -19.66
N GLY A 191 0.41 -12.70 -19.26
CA GLY A 191 -0.95 -12.94 -18.79
C GLY A 191 -1.02 -13.65 -17.44
N LYS A 192 0.03 -13.58 -16.61
CA LYS A 192 0.05 -14.21 -15.29
C LYS A 192 -0.55 -13.27 -14.24
N THR A 193 -1.36 -13.84 -13.35
CA THR A 193 -2.08 -13.08 -12.30
C THR A 193 -1.79 -13.56 -10.87
N TYR A 194 -0.92 -14.57 -10.70
CA TYR A 194 -0.59 -15.18 -9.40
C TYR A 194 0.93 -15.19 -9.20
N ILE A 195 1.42 -15.27 -7.97
CA ILE A 195 2.86 -15.41 -7.67
C ILE A 195 3.34 -16.81 -8.05
N ASN A 196 4.57 -16.92 -8.57
CA ASN A 196 5.18 -18.20 -8.89
C ASN A 196 5.47 -19.00 -7.61
N ASN A 197 4.81 -20.16 -7.46
CA ASN A 197 4.87 -21.00 -6.26
C ASN A 197 5.78 -22.24 -6.44
N LEU A 198 6.67 -22.26 -7.46
CA LEU A 198 7.59 -23.36 -7.73
C LEU A 198 8.58 -23.62 -6.59
#